data_AF-A0A935KIC9-F1
#
_entry.id   AF-A0A935KIC9-F1
#
_cell.length_a   1.000
_cell.length_b   1.000
_cell.length_c   1.000
_cell.angle_alpha   90.00
_cell.angle_beta   90.00
_cell.angle_gamma   90.00
#
_symmetry.space_group_name_H-M   'P 1'
#
loop_
_entity.id
_entity.type
_entity.pdbx_description
1 polymer ?
#
loop_
_entity_poly.entity_id
_entity_poly.type
_entity_poly.pdbx_seq_one_letter_code
_entity_poly.pdbx_strand_id
1 'polypeptide(L)'
;MTILKFISGFLLIAFYSCGQNTAKKKIDPEATALSNKIIPLVSYLENPDSCKKALLYLDSATNIDNNCFTCHHNKLMFLSSLKQFKRAVETVNECLRLMPTAYDLYLTGGILYEKIGDTISSKKYFEKSLNILNPVLDTMTTQNIEYQVFSMYKAINLIMIGENKSGNDLLKLLIEREQEPELKQNMLTFMNKTKKQLVEMFTEAQYSR
;
A
#
# COMPACT_ATOMS: atom_id res chain seq x y z
N MET A 1 14.38 29.14 2.64
CA MET A 1 13.02 28.63 2.88
C MET A 1 13.01 27.15 2.52
N THR A 2 13.46 26.34 3.49
CA THR A 2 13.78 24.92 3.28
C THR A 2 12.48 24.14 3.33
N ILE A 3 12.01 23.71 2.17
CA ILE A 3 10.80 22.89 2.05
C ILE A 3 11.10 21.55 2.73
N LEU A 4 10.48 21.35 3.89
CA LEU A 4 10.41 20.09 4.60
C LEU A 4 9.90 19.03 3.61
N LYS A 5 10.80 18.11 3.22
CA LYS A 5 10.48 17.02 2.30
C LYS A 5 9.45 16.12 2.98
N PHE A 6 8.21 16.17 2.50
CA PHE A 6 7.18 15.20 2.85
C PHE A 6 7.61 13.83 2.34
N ILE A 7 8.33 13.08 3.18
CA ILE A 7 8.31 11.63 3.11
C ILE A 7 6.88 11.28 3.53
N SER A 8 5.96 11.20 2.57
CA SER A 8 4.61 10.73 2.83
C SER A 8 4.74 9.32 3.41
N GLY A 9 4.60 9.24 4.73
CA GLY A 9 4.76 8.05 5.53
C GLY A 9 3.67 7.03 5.22
N PHE A 10 3.88 6.29 4.12
CA PHE A 10 3.14 5.06 3.83
C PHE A 10 4.04 3.83 3.75
N LEU A 11 5.34 3.99 4.03
CA LEU A 11 6.32 2.92 4.07
C LEU A 11 7.21 3.14 5.29
N LEU A 12 6.75 2.72 6.47
CA LEU A 12 7.61 2.25 7.57
C LEU A 12 6.87 1.67 8.79
N ILE A 13 5.56 1.40 8.71
CA ILE A 13 4.89 0.66 9.78
C ILE A 13 4.18 -0.52 9.13
N ALA A 14 4.82 -1.68 9.19
CA ALA A 14 4.07 -2.92 9.29
C ALA A 14 3.25 -2.79 10.58
N PHE A 15 2.02 -2.28 10.47
CA PHE A 15 1.06 -2.45 11.54
C PHE A 15 0.85 -3.96 11.61
N TYR A 16 1.43 -4.54 12.66
CA TYR A 16 1.26 -5.93 13.02
C TYR A 16 -0.24 -6.18 13.04
N SER A 17 -0.78 -6.84 12.01
CA SER A 17 -2.12 -7.39 12.12
C SER A 17 -2.05 -8.41 13.25
N CYS A 18 -2.75 -8.12 14.35
CA CYS A 18 -3.08 -9.12 15.35
C CYS A 18 -3.46 -10.44 14.66
N GLY A 19 -2.71 -11.51 14.94
CA GLY A 19 -3.17 -12.87 14.69
C GLY A 19 -2.54 -13.66 13.54
N GLN A 20 -1.51 -13.19 12.82
CA GLN A 20 -0.78 -14.10 11.92
C GLN A 20 0.26 -14.93 12.68
N ASN A 21 -0.18 -16.11 13.12
CA ASN A 21 0.66 -17.17 13.67
C ASN A 21 1.39 -17.92 12.53
N THR A 22 2.05 -17.19 11.63
CA THR A 22 3.09 -17.79 10.79
C THR A 22 4.31 -17.86 11.68
N ALA A 23 4.72 -19.07 12.08
CA ALA A 23 6.06 -19.27 12.65
C ALA A 23 7.02 -18.45 11.79
N LYS A 24 7.64 -17.39 12.35
CA LYS A 24 8.50 -16.47 11.60
C LYS A 24 9.64 -17.29 11.04
N LYS A 25 9.45 -17.83 9.83
CA LYS A 25 10.44 -18.63 9.14
C LYS A 25 11.64 -17.71 8.99
N LYS A 26 12.78 -18.15 9.53
CA LYS A 26 14.01 -17.39 9.44
C LYS A 26 14.31 -17.19 7.94
N ILE A 27 14.28 -15.93 7.51
CA ILE A 27 14.59 -15.56 6.13
C ILE A 27 16.05 -15.89 5.86
N ASP A 28 16.32 -16.34 4.64
CA ASP A 28 17.69 -16.62 4.22
C ASP A 28 18.59 -15.37 4.41
N PRO A 29 19.75 -15.50 5.10
CA PRO A 29 20.66 -14.38 5.33
C PRO A 29 21.20 -13.75 4.04
N GLU A 30 21.39 -14.53 2.97
CA GLU A 30 21.83 -14.02 1.67
C GLU A 30 20.72 -13.22 1.00
N ALA A 31 19.48 -13.71 1.03
CA ALA A 31 18.32 -12.95 0.57
C ALA A 31 18.18 -11.61 1.33
N THR A 32 18.41 -11.64 2.66
CA THR A 32 18.42 -10.44 3.51
C THR A 32 19.53 -9.47 3.11
N ALA A 33 20.75 -9.98 2.90
CA ALA A 33 21.90 -9.17 2.51
C ALA A 33 21.68 -8.50 1.13
N LEU A 34 21.09 -9.21 0.17
CA LEU A 34 20.72 -8.66 -1.13
C LEU A 34 19.63 -7.59 -0.99
N SER A 35 18.58 -7.85 -0.21
CA SER A 35 17.53 -6.86 0.06
C SER A 35 18.10 -5.59 0.66
N ASN A 36 19.07 -5.68 1.58
CA ASN A 36 19.68 -4.48 2.18
C ASN A 36 20.44 -3.60 1.17
N LYS A 37 20.88 -4.15 0.03
CA LYS A 37 21.55 -3.37 -1.02
C LYS A 37 20.62 -2.36 -1.71
N ILE A 38 19.30 -2.44 -1.51
CA ILE A 38 18.34 -1.47 -2.05
C ILE A 38 18.27 -0.16 -1.24
N ILE A 39 18.70 -0.17 0.03
CA ILE A 39 18.63 0.99 0.93
C ILE A 39 19.21 2.28 0.29
N PRO A 40 20.44 2.29 -0.24
CA PRO A 40 20.98 3.50 -0.88
C PRO A 40 20.28 3.88 -2.19
N LEU A 41 19.45 3.00 -2.76
CA LEU A 41 18.74 3.23 -4.03
C LEU A 41 17.35 3.84 -3.82
N VAL A 42 16.79 3.76 -2.61
CA VAL A 42 15.46 4.32 -2.28
C VAL A 42 15.40 5.83 -2.51
N SER A 43 16.50 6.56 -2.30
CA SER A 43 16.55 8.00 -2.57
C SER A 43 16.61 8.36 -4.05
N TYR A 44 16.74 7.39 -4.95
CA TYR A 44 16.92 7.59 -6.39
C TYR A 44 15.80 6.91 -7.19
N LEU A 45 14.57 6.93 -6.67
CA LEU A 45 13.45 6.28 -7.33
C LEU A 45 13.06 6.93 -8.66
N GLU A 46 13.38 8.20 -8.89
CA GLU A 46 13.18 8.86 -10.19
C GLU A 46 14.21 8.45 -11.25
N ASN A 47 15.30 7.80 -10.83
CA ASN A 47 16.33 7.29 -11.75
C ASN A 47 15.96 5.85 -12.19
N PRO A 48 15.66 5.62 -13.49
CA PRO A 48 15.26 4.30 -13.96
C PRO A 48 16.34 3.22 -13.77
N ASP A 49 17.61 3.58 -13.85
CA ASP A 49 18.72 2.62 -13.72
C ASP A 49 18.95 2.22 -12.26
N SER A 50 18.80 3.16 -11.32
CA SER A 50 18.73 2.85 -9.88
C SER A 50 17.58 1.90 -9.57
N CYS A 51 16.40 2.13 -10.16
CA CYS A 51 15.25 1.24 -9.98
C CYS A 51 15.48 -0.15 -10.55
N LYS A 52 16.02 -0.25 -11.78
CA LYS A 52 16.38 -1.55 -12.39
C LYS A 52 17.41 -2.28 -11.52
N LYS A 53 18.43 -1.58 -11.01
CA LYS A 53 19.45 -2.16 -10.13
C LYS A 53 18.86 -2.68 -8.82
N ALA A 54 17.94 -1.93 -8.21
CA ALA A 54 17.23 -2.36 -7.01
C ALA A 54 16.39 -3.63 -7.28
N LEU A 55 15.69 -3.67 -8.42
CA LEU A 55 14.94 -4.86 -8.83
C LEU A 55 15.83 -6.07 -9.05
N LEU A 56 17.03 -5.92 -9.63
CA LEU A 56 17.97 -7.03 -9.77
C LEU A 56 18.36 -7.64 -8.41
N TYR A 57 18.59 -6.82 -7.39
CA TYR A 57 18.87 -7.31 -6.04
C TYR A 57 17.67 -8.04 -5.43
N LEU A 58 16.46 -7.50 -5.60
CA LEU A 58 15.24 -8.09 -5.04
C LEU A 58 14.79 -9.35 -5.79
N ASP A 59 14.95 -9.38 -7.12
CA ASP A 59 14.71 -10.57 -7.94
C ASP A 59 15.68 -11.68 -7.51
N SER A 60 16.96 -11.37 -7.31
CA SER A 60 17.94 -12.33 -6.76
C SER A 60 17.57 -12.79 -5.35
N ALA A 61 17.16 -11.87 -4.46
CA ALA A 61 16.77 -12.22 -3.09
C ALA A 61 15.53 -13.14 -3.05
N THR A 62 14.53 -12.87 -3.89
CA THR A 62 13.29 -13.67 -3.98
C THR A 62 13.48 -15.01 -4.69
N ASN A 63 14.51 -15.13 -5.54
CA ASN A 63 14.94 -16.42 -6.08
C ASN A 63 15.61 -17.31 -5.02
N ILE A 64 16.34 -16.72 -4.07
CA ILE A 64 16.96 -17.44 -2.96
C ILE A 64 15.90 -17.83 -1.92
N ASP A 65 15.08 -16.86 -1.49
CA ASP A 65 13.99 -17.09 -0.53
C ASP A 65 12.70 -16.45 -1.01
N ASN A 66 11.85 -17.26 -1.63
CA ASN A 66 10.54 -16.84 -2.11
C ASN A 66 9.55 -16.50 -0.97
N ASN A 67 9.89 -16.76 0.29
CA ASN A 67 9.08 -16.40 1.46
C ASN A 67 9.50 -15.09 2.11
N CYS A 68 10.50 -14.38 1.56
CA CYS A 68 10.86 -13.05 1.99
C CYS A 68 9.77 -12.03 1.62
N PHE A 69 8.75 -11.87 2.47
CA PHE A 69 7.67 -10.91 2.28
C PHE A 69 8.19 -9.50 2.01
N THR A 70 9.14 -9.03 2.83
CA THR A 70 9.74 -7.70 2.69
C THR A 70 10.42 -7.53 1.33
N CYS A 71 11.06 -8.57 0.80
CA CYS A 71 11.69 -8.53 -0.52
C CYS A 71 10.65 -8.34 -1.62
N HIS A 72 9.56 -9.12 -1.62
CA HIS A 72 8.46 -8.95 -2.57
C HIS A 72 7.80 -7.57 -2.42
N HIS A 73 7.50 -7.16 -1.19
CA HIS A 73 6.88 -5.87 -0.91
C HIS A 73 7.72 -4.70 -1.43
N ASN A 74 9.03 -4.72 -1.20
CA ASN A 74 9.94 -3.67 -1.67
C ASN A 74 10.01 -3.57 -3.20
N LYS A 75 9.76 -4.66 -3.94
CA LYS A 75 9.72 -4.61 -5.42
C LYS A 75 8.57 -3.73 -5.90
N LEU A 76 7.43 -3.70 -5.20
CA LEU A 76 6.25 -2.93 -5.61
C LEU A 76 6.57 -1.45 -5.82
N MET A 77 7.39 -0.87 -4.94
CA MET A 77 7.86 0.51 -5.05
C MET A 77 8.64 0.73 -6.36
N PHE A 78 9.71 -0.04 -6.59
CA PHE A 78 10.54 0.13 -7.80
C PHE A 78 9.80 -0.23 -9.10
N LEU A 79 8.92 -1.24 -9.07
CA LEU A 79 8.08 -1.60 -10.22
C LEU A 79 7.07 -0.49 -10.55
N SER A 80 6.51 0.16 -9.52
CA SER A 80 5.59 1.29 -9.70
C SER A 80 6.30 2.51 -10.28
N SER A 81 7.51 2.84 -9.80
CA SER A 81 8.35 3.90 -10.39
C SER A 81 8.59 3.65 -11.90
N LEU A 82 8.95 2.42 -12.26
CA LEU A 82 9.19 2.04 -13.65
C LEU A 82 7.90 1.85 -14.46
N LYS A 83 6.72 2.08 -13.87
CA LYS A 83 5.40 1.83 -14.47
C LYS A 83 5.22 0.41 -14.99
N GLN A 84 5.92 -0.56 -14.39
CA GLN A 84 5.86 -1.98 -14.73
C GLN A 84 4.68 -2.66 -14.02
N PHE A 85 3.48 -2.15 -14.25
CA PHE A 85 2.28 -2.51 -13.47
C PHE A 85 1.91 -3.99 -13.56
N LYS A 86 2.15 -4.66 -14.69
CA LYS A 86 1.90 -6.11 -14.81
C LYS A 86 2.79 -6.93 -13.85
N ARG A 87 4.09 -6.64 -13.79
CA ARG A 87 5.01 -7.25 -12.82
C ARG A 87 4.65 -6.89 -11.38
N ALA A 88 4.14 -5.67 -11.15
CA ALA A 88 3.67 -5.27 -9.82
C ALA A 88 2.44 -6.07 -9.38
N VAL A 89 1.51 -6.39 -10.30
CA VAL A 89 0.38 -7.29 -10.03
C VAL A 89 0.86 -8.70 -9.68
N GLU A 90 1.82 -9.25 -10.43
CA GLU A 90 2.42 -10.56 -10.07
C GLU A 90 3.02 -10.51 -8.65
N THR A 91 3.72 -9.42 -8.34
CA THR A 91 4.39 -9.25 -7.04
C THR A 91 3.39 -9.05 -5.89
N VAL A 92 2.29 -8.31 -6.08
CA VAL A 92 1.27 -8.16 -5.04
C VAL A 92 0.60 -9.49 -4.72
N ASN A 93 0.45 -10.37 -5.71
CA ASN A 93 -0.07 -11.72 -5.51
C ASN A 93 0.90 -12.59 -4.69
N GLU A 94 2.22 -12.45 -4.86
CA GLU A 94 3.21 -13.09 -3.99
C GLU A 94 3.16 -12.54 -2.55
N CYS A 95 3.00 -11.23 -2.38
CA CYS A 95 2.79 -10.65 -1.06
C CYS A 95 1.52 -11.20 -0.39
N LEU A 96 0.42 -11.32 -1.14
CA LEU A 96 -0.85 -11.87 -0.66
C LEU A 96 -0.81 -13.38 -0.41
N ARG A 97 0.04 -14.13 -1.13
CA ARG A 97 0.30 -15.55 -0.83
C ARG A 97 0.90 -15.73 0.57
N LEU A 98 1.77 -14.79 0.97
CA LEU A 98 2.44 -14.79 2.27
C LEU A 98 1.57 -14.17 3.37
N MET A 99 0.79 -13.13 3.05
CA MET A 99 -0.08 -12.41 3.97
C MET A 99 -1.49 -12.26 3.37
N PRO A 100 -2.33 -13.33 3.42
CA PRO A 100 -3.62 -13.36 2.72
C PRO A 100 -4.70 -12.46 3.31
N THR A 101 -4.47 -11.91 4.51
CA THR A 101 -5.39 -11.01 5.23
C THR A 101 -4.92 -9.55 5.25
N ALA A 102 -3.90 -9.18 4.47
CA ALA A 102 -3.41 -7.81 4.38
C ALA A 102 -4.34 -6.97 3.48
N TYR A 103 -5.26 -6.23 4.09
CA TYR A 103 -6.28 -5.45 3.38
C TYR A 103 -5.67 -4.36 2.48
N ASP A 104 -4.53 -3.82 2.87
CA ASP A 104 -3.76 -2.77 2.19
C ASP A 104 -3.10 -3.30 0.90
N LEU A 105 -2.67 -4.56 0.91
CA LEU A 105 -2.20 -5.24 -0.30
C LEU A 105 -3.33 -5.50 -1.30
N TYR A 106 -4.54 -5.80 -0.82
CA TYR A 106 -5.71 -5.88 -1.72
C TYR A 106 -6.06 -4.51 -2.31
N LEU A 107 -6.01 -3.43 -1.53
CA LEU A 107 -6.19 -2.07 -2.06
C LEU A 107 -5.13 -1.75 -3.13
N THR A 108 -3.86 -2.03 -2.83
CA THR A 108 -2.74 -1.85 -3.76
C THR A 108 -2.94 -2.66 -5.04
N GLY A 109 -3.32 -3.93 -4.93
CA GLY A 109 -3.63 -4.77 -6.07
C GLY A 109 -4.78 -4.23 -6.90
N GLY A 110 -5.85 -3.76 -6.26
CA GLY A 110 -6.97 -3.11 -6.95
C GLY A 110 -6.53 -1.90 -7.79
N ILE A 111 -5.67 -1.05 -7.23
CA ILE A 111 -5.10 0.11 -7.95
C ILE A 111 -4.22 -0.35 -9.13
N LEU A 112 -3.39 -1.38 -8.95
CA LEU A 112 -2.54 -1.91 -10.01
C LEU A 112 -3.36 -2.54 -11.15
N TYR A 113 -4.47 -3.22 -10.83
CA TYR A 113 -5.39 -3.75 -11.84
C TYR A 113 -6.09 -2.62 -12.63
N GLU A 114 -6.46 -1.50 -12.00
CA GLU A 114 -6.95 -0.32 -12.73
C GLU A 114 -5.90 0.19 -13.73
N LYS A 115 -4.62 0.25 -13.33
CA LYS A 115 -3.54 0.74 -14.20
C LYS A 115 -3.28 -0.14 -15.41
N ILE A 116 -3.57 -1.43 -15.34
CA ILE A 116 -3.49 -2.33 -16.50
C ILE A 116 -4.82 -2.47 -17.25
N GLY A 117 -5.86 -1.74 -16.83
CA GLY A 117 -7.18 -1.72 -17.47
C GLY A 117 -8.11 -2.89 -17.12
N ASP A 118 -7.76 -3.73 -16.14
CA ASP A 118 -8.61 -4.83 -15.68
C ASP A 118 -9.49 -4.37 -14.52
N THR A 119 -10.58 -3.69 -14.87
CA THR A 119 -11.55 -3.16 -13.90
C THR A 119 -12.32 -4.25 -13.17
N ILE A 120 -12.42 -5.46 -13.74
CA ILE A 120 -13.14 -6.59 -13.14
C ILE A 120 -12.33 -7.15 -11.96
N SER A 121 -11.05 -7.46 -12.19
CA SER A 121 -10.16 -7.91 -11.13
C SER A 121 -9.93 -6.81 -10.09
N SER A 122 -9.81 -5.56 -10.54
CA SER A 122 -9.69 -4.42 -9.63
C SER A 122 -10.83 -4.34 -8.61
N LYS A 123 -12.09 -4.37 -9.09
CA LYS A 123 -13.27 -4.33 -8.22
C LYS A 123 -13.25 -5.47 -7.19
N LYS A 124 -12.95 -6.70 -7.62
CA LYS A 124 -12.84 -7.86 -6.72
C LYS A 124 -11.80 -7.66 -5.61
N TYR A 125 -10.68 -7.00 -5.91
CA TYR A 125 -9.64 -6.73 -4.91
C TYR A 125 -10.10 -5.69 -3.88
N PHE A 126 -10.74 -4.61 -4.31
CA PHE A 126 -11.31 -3.63 -3.38
C PHE A 126 -12.40 -4.24 -2.48
N GLU A 127 -13.27 -5.09 -3.05
CA GLU A 127 -14.29 -5.82 -2.28
C GLU A 127 -13.65 -6.78 -1.25
N LYS A 128 -12.56 -7.48 -1.62
CA LYS A 128 -11.80 -8.31 -0.67
C LYS A 128 -11.20 -7.48 0.46
N SER A 129 -10.63 -6.31 0.16
CA SER A 129 -10.12 -5.38 1.18
C SER A 129 -11.21 -5.00 2.19
N LEU A 130 -12.41 -4.63 1.70
CA LEU A 130 -13.56 -4.32 2.54
C LEU A 130 -14.03 -5.51 3.39
N ASN A 131 -14.08 -6.71 2.82
CA ASN A 131 -14.47 -7.92 3.54
C ASN A 131 -13.52 -8.27 4.69
N ILE A 132 -12.25 -7.88 4.59
CA ILE A 132 -11.27 -8.03 5.67
C ILE A 132 -11.43 -6.90 6.69
N LEU A 133 -11.57 -5.65 6.24
CA LEU A 133 -11.64 -4.47 7.11
C LEU A 133 -12.89 -4.42 7.97
N ASN A 134 -14.06 -4.74 7.41
CA ASN A 134 -15.35 -4.59 8.09
C ASN A 134 -15.41 -5.33 9.44
N PRO A 135 -15.15 -6.65 9.54
CA PRO A 135 -15.22 -7.35 10.82
C PRO A 135 -14.16 -6.86 11.81
N VAL A 136 -13.01 -6.38 11.35
CA VAL A 136 -11.98 -5.80 12.23
C VAL A 136 -12.49 -4.49 12.84
N LEU A 137 -13.04 -3.60 12.01
CA LEU A 137 -13.61 -2.33 12.45
C LEU A 137 -14.78 -2.51 13.43
N ASP A 138 -15.62 -3.54 13.25
CA ASP A 138 -16.75 -3.83 14.13
C ASP A 138 -16.31 -4.17 15.57
N THR A 139 -15.05 -4.58 15.77
CA THR A 139 -14.48 -4.88 17.09
C THR A 139 -13.73 -3.73 17.74
N MET A 140 -13.51 -2.63 16.99
CA MET A 140 -12.68 -1.51 17.42
C MET A 140 -13.53 -0.35 17.95
N THR A 141 -12.94 0.44 18.85
CA THR A 141 -13.55 1.69 19.31
C THR A 141 -13.09 2.85 18.44
N THR A 142 -13.94 3.87 18.31
CA THR A 142 -13.62 5.08 17.52
C THR A 142 -12.49 5.94 18.12
N GLN A 143 -12.06 5.65 19.36
CA GLN A 143 -10.95 6.32 20.03
C GLN A 143 -9.59 5.70 19.65
N ASN A 144 -9.57 4.51 19.02
CA ASN A 144 -8.35 3.87 18.58
C ASN A 144 -7.81 4.57 17.31
N ILE A 145 -6.52 4.93 17.31
CA ILE A 145 -5.82 5.48 16.14
C ILE A 145 -5.90 4.53 14.93
N GLU A 146 -5.83 3.21 15.16
CA GLU A 146 -5.95 2.20 14.11
C GLU A 146 -7.35 2.17 13.49
N TYR A 147 -8.40 2.44 14.28
CA TYR A 147 -9.76 2.54 13.77
C TYR A 147 -9.86 3.67 12.74
N GLN A 148 -9.24 4.82 13.00
CA GLN A 148 -9.27 5.96 12.09
C GLN A 148 -8.56 5.63 10.77
N VAL A 149 -7.37 5.02 10.84
CA VAL A 149 -6.61 4.59 9.66
C VAL A 149 -7.39 3.53 8.86
N PHE A 150 -7.94 2.51 9.51
CA PHE A 150 -8.68 1.44 8.85
C PHE A 150 -9.99 1.95 8.25
N SER A 151 -10.67 2.88 8.92
CA SER A 151 -11.87 3.55 8.41
C SER A 151 -11.56 4.43 7.20
N MET A 152 -10.40 5.11 7.17
CA MET A 152 -9.93 5.84 5.99
C MET A 152 -9.71 4.89 4.81
N TYR A 153 -9.06 3.74 5.02
CA TYR A 153 -8.90 2.72 3.98
C TYR A 153 -10.22 2.13 3.51
N LYS A 154 -11.19 1.92 4.42
CA LYS A 154 -12.56 1.54 4.07
C LYS A 154 -13.20 2.58 3.16
N ALA A 155 -13.10 3.86 3.51
CA ALA A 155 -13.64 4.94 2.69
C ALA A 155 -13.03 4.99 1.29
N ILE A 156 -11.71 4.82 1.17
CA ILE A 156 -11.02 4.76 -0.12
C ILE A 156 -11.55 3.57 -0.94
N ASN A 157 -11.65 2.37 -0.36
CA ASN A 157 -12.19 1.22 -1.07
C ASN A 157 -13.64 1.42 -1.53
N LEU A 158 -14.49 2.06 -0.72
CA LEU A 158 -15.87 2.42 -1.10
C LEU A 158 -15.89 3.32 -2.35
N ILE A 159 -15.05 4.36 -2.38
CA ILE A 159 -14.91 5.23 -3.56
C ILE A 159 -14.45 4.40 -4.77
N MET A 160 -13.48 3.51 -4.58
CA MET A 160 -12.92 2.69 -5.65
C MET A 160 -13.91 1.72 -6.29
N ILE A 161 -14.92 1.23 -5.54
CA ILE A 161 -16.01 0.38 -6.07
C ILE A 161 -17.22 1.18 -6.59
N GLY A 162 -17.18 2.51 -6.51
CA GLY A 162 -18.23 3.42 -7.01
C GLY A 162 -19.20 3.93 -5.95
N GLU A 163 -19.04 3.55 -4.68
CA GLU A 163 -19.82 4.05 -3.54
C GLU A 163 -19.29 5.41 -3.04
N ASN A 164 -19.19 6.38 -3.96
CA ASN A 164 -18.55 7.67 -3.72
C ASN A 164 -19.16 8.41 -2.53
N LYS A 165 -20.49 8.41 -2.40
CA LYS A 165 -21.18 9.09 -1.30
C LYS A 165 -20.81 8.47 0.05
N SER A 166 -20.95 7.15 0.20
CA SER A 166 -20.63 6.40 1.42
C SER A 166 -19.18 6.64 1.85
N GLY A 167 -18.23 6.57 0.92
CA GLY A 167 -16.82 6.82 1.21
C GLY A 167 -16.54 8.26 1.65
N ASN A 168 -17.12 9.25 0.98
CA ASN A 168 -16.91 10.66 1.35
C ASN A 168 -17.62 11.05 2.65
N ASP A 169 -18.81 10.52 2.93
CA ASP A 169 -19.50 10.72 4.19
C ASP A 169 -18.68 10.15 5.36
N LEU A 170 -18.05 8.98 5.18
CA LEU A 170 -17.14 8.39 6.15
C LEU A 170 -15.88 9.25 6.36
N LEU A 171 -15.21 9.70 5.29
CA LEU A 171 -14.05 10.60 5.41
C LEU A 171 -14.40 11.88 6.16
N LYS A 172 -15.55 12.49 5.84
CA LYS A 172 -16.02 13.69 6.53
C LYS A 172 -16.19 13.45 8.02
N LEU A 173 -16.84 12.34 8.40
CA LEU A 173 -17.02 11.97 9.80
C LEU A 173 -15.69 11.80 10.55
N LEU A 174 -14.70 11.17 9.91
CA LEU A 174 -13.37 11.00 10.49
C LEU A 174 -12.66 12.34 10.68
N ILE A 175 -12.69 13.21 9.66
CA ILE A 175 -12.06 14.55 9.67
C ILE A 175 -12.67 15.46 10.75
N GLU A 176 -13.99 15.39 10.97
CA GLU A 176 -14.69 16.18 11.99
C GLU A 176 -14.29 15.76 13.41
N ARG A 177 -13.95 14.49 13.61
CA ARG A 177 -13.55 13.92 14.91
C ARG A 177 -12.05 14.00 15.15
N GLU A 178 -11.25 14.12 14.09
CA GLU A 178 -9.80 14.10 14.18
C GLU A 178 -9.24 15.37 14.83
N GLN A 179 -8.43 15.15 15.86
CA GLN A 179 -7.75 16.19 16.62
C GLN A 179 -6.30 16.36 16.17
N GLU A 180 -5.67 15.29 15.70
CA GLU A 180 -4.28 15.31 15.23
C GLU A 180 -4.19 16.00 13.86
N PRO A 181 -3.52 17.18 13.74
CA PRO A 181 -3.54 17.97 12.51
C PRO A 181 -2.98 17.23 11.30
N GLU A 182 -1.93 16.43 11.49
CA GLU A 182 -1.31 15.67 10.41
C GLU A 182 -2.23 14.59 9.85
N LEU A 183 -2.88 13.82 10.74
CA LEU A 183 -3.81 12.76 10.33
C LEU A 183 -5.06 13.35 9.68
N LYS A 184 -5.55 14.48 10.20
CA LYS A 184 -6.66 15.24 9.60
C LYS A 184 -6.31 15.70 8.19
N GLN A 185 -5.11 16.26 8.03
CA GLN A 185 -4.63 16.73 6.73
C GLN A 185 -4.46 15.58 5.75
N ASN A 186 -3.99 14.41 6.22
CA ASN A 186 -3.91 13.20 5.41
C ASN A 186 -5.29 12.76 4.91
N MET A 187 -6.31 12.70 5.76
CA MET A 187 -7.67 12.35 5.36
C MET A 187 -8.27 13.36 4.36
N LEU A 188 -8.01 14.66 4.57
CA LEU A 188 -8.44 15.72 3.66
C LEU A 188 -7.88 15.54 2.23
N THR A 189 -6.72 14.91 2.07
CA THR A 189 -6.15 14.66 0.73
C THR A 189 -7.02 13.75 -0.14
N PHE A 190 -7.78 12.83 0.48
CA PHE A 190 -8.61 11.86 -0.23
C PHE A 190 -10.07 12.31 -0.42
N MET A 191 -10.50 13.32 0.35
CA MET A 191 -11.87 13.79 0.32
C MET A 191 -12.25 14.37 -1.05
N ASN A 192 -13.44 14.01 -1.51
CA ASN A 192 -14.05 14.37 -2.79
C ASN A 192 -13.21 13.99 -4.03
N LYS A 193 -12.29 13.03 -3.88
CA LYS A 193 -11.55 12.49 -5.02
C LYS A 193 -12.39 11.45 -5.77
N THR A 194 -12.35 11.53 -7.09
CA THR A 194 -12.86 10.47 -7.96
C THR A 194 -11.93 9.26 -7.91
N LYS A 195 -12.45 8.08 -8.26
CA LYS A 195 -11.65 6.87 -8.45
C LYS A 195 -10.39 7.12 -9.31
N LYS A 196 -10.56 7.82 -10.44
CA LYS A 196 -9.45 8.16 -11.34
C LYS A 196 -8.36 8.97 -10.63
N GLN A 197 -8.75 10.03 -9.92
CA GLN A 197 -7.80 10.86 -9.17
C GLN A 197 -7.10 10.07 -8.07
N LEU A 198 -7.80 9.18 -7.36
CA LEU A 198 -7.17 8.32 -6.35
C LEU A 198 -6.14 7.38 -7.00
N VAL A 199 -6.50 6.73 -8.12
CA VAL A 199 -5.58 5.85 -8.87
C VAL A 199 -4.36 6.61 -9.37
N GLU A 200 -4.50 7.88 -9.78
CA GLU A 200 -3.38 8.76 -10.14
C GLU A 200 -2.52 9.07 -8.91
N MET A 201 -3.13 9.54 -7.81
CA MET A 201 -2.45 9.86 -6.55
C MET A 201 -1.59 8.70 -6.02
N PHE A 202 -2.13 7.49 -5.93
CA PHE A 202 -1.36 6.34 -5.41
C PHE A 202 -0.19 5.92 -6.30
N THR A 203 -0.13 6.41 -7.55
CA THR A 203 0.95 6.11 -8.48
C THR A 203 1.89 7.29 -8.77
N GLU A 204 1.44 8.52 -8.51
CA GLU A 204 2.21 9.75 -8.73
C GLU A 204 2.81 10.27 -7.42
N ALA A 205 2.13 10.08 -6.28
CA ALA A 205 2.57 10.57 -4.96
C ALA A 205 3.84 9.89 -4.42
N GLN A 206 4.41 8.91 -5.13
CA GLN A 206 5.70 8.35 -4.78
C GLN A 206 6.90 9.11 -5.39
N TYR A 207 6.70 9.97 -6.41
CA TYR A 207 7.81 10.43 -7.26
C TYR A 207 7.71 11.88 -7.76
N SER A 208 7.04 12.76 -7.03
CA SER A 208 7.09 14.19 -7.37
C SER A 208 7.12 15.06 -6.12
N ARG A 209 8.33 15.49 -5.73
CA ARG A 209 8.69 16.87 -5.37
C ARG A 209 10.17 17.02 -5.07
#